data_AF-A0A7G8EEZ9-F1
#
_entry.id   AF-A0A7G8EEZ9-F1
#
_cell.length_a   1.000
_cell.length_b   1.000
_cell.length_c   1.000
_cell.angle_alpha   90.00
_cell.angle_beta   90.00
_cell.angle_gamma   90.00
#
_symmetry.space_group_name_H-M   'P 1'
#
loop_
_entity.id
_entity.type
_entity.pdbx_description
1 polymer ?
#
loop_
_entity_poly.entity_id
_entity_poly.type
_entity_poly.pdbx_seq_one_letter_code
_entity_poly.pdbx_strand_id
1 'polypeptide(L)'
;MLDQLEREACSRNLLLRLQVGRPLGLWSLRLVVARSSGERLQLLGEMKAWAYGRAGGLQLDTLRVLPGAPAGCGDLIWAATMAWALEATPCRRARLLAIRDDDRQHRRLVRYFQAKGFQSVRDVQAALLDLPLRMVWGGAGELMVGDCAAVLEGALGRWRAQTAA
;
A
#
# COMPACT_ATOMS: atom_id res chain seq x y z
N MET A 1 -6.06 15.38 4.02
CA MET A 1 -5.33 14.92 2.81
C MET A 1 -6.16 13.94 2.02
N LEU A 2 -6.77 12.94 2.66
CA LEU A 2 -7.60 11.95 1.97
C LEU A 2 -8.72 12.57 1.12
N ASP A 3 -9.46 13.55 1.64
CA ASP A 3 -10.53 14.22 0.89
C ASP A 3 -10.00 14.98 -0.35
N GLN A 4 -8.75 15.42 -0.32
CA GLN A 4 -8.12 16.03 -1.48
C GLN A 4 -7.76 14.98 -2.53
N LEU A 5 -7.19 13.85 -2.11
CA LEU A 5 -6.90 12.72 -3.00
C LEU A 5 -8.16 12.14 -3.63
N GLU A 6 -9.27 12.06 -2.89
CA GLU A 6 -10.56 11.62 -3.43
C GLU A 6 -11.08 12.59 -4.49
N ARG A 7 -10.99 13.90 -4.25
CA ARG A 7 -11.35 14.93 -5.25
C ARG A 7 -10.45 14.87 -6.49
N GLU A 8 -9.14 14.73 -6.31
CA GLU A 8 -8.18 14.57 -7.41
C GLU A 8 -8.39 13.28 -8.21
N ALA A 9 -8.82 12.20 -7.56
CA ALA A 9 -9.20 10.95 -8.24
C ALA A 9 -10.50 11.14 -9.03
N CYS A 10 -11.50 11.78 -8.42
CA CYS A 10 -12.80 12.03 -9.03
C CYS A 10 -12.68 12.88 -10.30
N SER A 11 -11.83 13.91 -10.30
CA SER A 11 -11.57 14.73 -11.51
C SER A 11 -10.95 13.94 -12.67
N ARG A 12 -10.37 12.75 -12.40
CA ARG A 12 -9.81 11.82 -13.39
C ARG A 12 -10.73 10.65 -13.71
N ASN A 13 -12.02 10.77 -13.36
CA ASN A 13 -13.01 9.71 -13.48
C ASN A 13 -12.59 8.42 -12.74
N LEU A 14 -11.96 8.58 -11.57
CA LEU A 14 -11.61 7.51 -10.66
C LEU A 14 -12.39 7.65 -9.36
N LEU A 15 -12.79 6.52 -8.82
CA LEU A 15 -13.42 6.40 -7.52
C LEU A 15 -12.41 5.83 -6.54
N LEU A 16 -12.05 6.61 -5.52
CA LEU A 16 -11.24 6.16 -4.39
C LEU A 16 -12.17 5.87 -3.22
N ARG A 17 -12.16 4.64 -2.70
CA ARG A 17 -12.94 4.25 -1.52
C ARG A 17 -12.07 3.58 -0.48
N LEU A 18 -12.24 4.01 0.77
CA LEU A 18 -11.58 3.43 1.93
C LEU A 18 -12.66 2.79 2.81
N GLN A 19 -12.51 1.50 3.08
CA GLN A 19 -13.27 0.79 4.09
C GLN A 19 -12.35 0.57 5.28
N VAL A 20 -12.65 1.23 6.39
CA VAL A 20 -11.86 1.16 7.62
C VAL A 20 -12.68 0.44 8.69
N GLY A 21 -12.10 -0.59 9.30
CA GLY A 21 -12.66 -1.27 10.47
C GLY A 21 -11.79 -1.10 11.70
N ARG A 22 -12.37 -1.29 12.89
CA ARG A 22 -11.60 -1.26 14.16
C ARG A 22 -11.84 -2.48 15.05
N PRO A 23 -11.53 -3.71 14.60
CA PRO A 23 -11.72 -4.90 15.40
C PRO A 23 -10.71 -4.95 16.57
N LEU A 24 -11.21 -5.03 17.81
CA LEU A 24 -10.40 -5.34 19.00
C LEU A 24 -9.14 -4.47 19.19
N GLY A 25 -9.21 -3.18 18.85
CA GLY A 25 -8.09 -2.24 19.00
C GLY A 25 -7.07 -2.25 17.85
N LEU A 26 -7.26 -3.11 16.84
CA LEU A 26 -6.58 -3.04 15.55
C LEU A 26 -7.39 -2.20 14.59
N TRP A 27 -6.72 -1.54 13.65
CA TRP A 27 -7.36 -0.95 12.48
C TRP A 27 -7.22 -1.91 11.31
N SER A 28 -8.29 -2.13 10.56
CA SER A 28 -8.22 -2.75 9.25
C SER A 28 -8.51 -1.70 8.19
N LEU A 29 -7.79 -1.76 7.07
CA LEU A 29 -7.99 -0.91 5.91
C LEU A 29 -8.14 -1.79 4.68
N ARG A 30 -9.23 -1.56 3.94
CA ARG A 30 -9.34 -1.96 2.55
C ARG A 30 -9.55 -0.71 1.71
N LEU A 31 -8.58 -0.41 0.86
CA LEU A 31 -8.64 0.69 -0.08
C LEU A 31 -8.86 0.14 -1.48
N VAL A 32 -9.76 0.77 -2.22
CA VAL A 32 -10.12 0.39 -3.58
C VAL A 32 -10.08 1.62 -4.48
N VAL A 33 -9.46 1.47 -5.64
CA VAL A 33 -9.58 2.40 -6.76
C VAL A 33 -10.36 1.72 -7.87
N ALA A 34 -11.44 2.36 -8.30
CA ALA A 34 -12.30 1.87 -9.38
C ALA A 34 -12.55 2.98 -10.41
N ARG A 35 -13.09 2.62 -11.56
CA ARG A 35 -13.60 3.54 -12.57
C ARG A 35 -15.05 3.20 -12.87
N SER A 36 -15.88 4.23 -12.99
CA SER A 36 -17.24 4.06 -13.50
C SER A 36 -17.21 4.04 -15.03
N SER A 37 -17.81 3.01 -15.60
CA SER A 37 -18.05 2.89 -17.04
C SER A 37 -19.54 2.67 -17.25
N GLY A 38 -20.32 3.76 -17.15
CA GLY A 38 -21.78 3.70 -17.15
C GLY A 38 -22.29 3.02 -15.87
N GLU A 39 -23.14 2.00 -16.03
CA GLU A 39 -23.73 1.25 -14.90
C GLU A 39 -22.76 0.25 -14.23
N ARG A 40 -21.56 0.04 -14.80
CA ARG A 40 -20.58 -0.92 -14.27
C ARG A 40 -19.44 -0.19 -13.56
N LEU A 41 -19.05 -0.71 -12.40
CA LEU A 41 -17.82 -0.32 -11.71
C LEU A 41 -16.71 -1.32 -12.04
N GLN A 42 -15.65 -0.82 -12.67
CA GLN A 42 -14.45 -1.61 -12.92
C GLN A 42 -13.45 -1.38 -11.79
N LEU A 43 -13.11 -2.43 -11.05
CA LEU A 43 -12.02 -2.40 -10.08
C LEU A 43 -10.69 -2.21 -10.84
N LEU A 44 -9.86 -1.25 -10.43
CA LEU A 44 -8.56 -0.96 -11.05
C LEU A 44 -7.40 -1.32 -10.13
N GLY A 45 -7.58 -1.16 -8.83
CA GLY A 45 -6.61 -1.63 -7.85
C GLY A 45 -7.17 -1.66 -6.44
N GLU A 46 -6.51 -2.44 -5.59
CA GLU A 46 -6.82 -2.56 -4.18
C GLU A 46 -5.55 -2.58 -3.31
N MET A 47 -5.69 -2.06 -2.10
CA MET A 47 -4.74 -2.25 -1.01
C MET A 47 -5.47 -2.81 0.20
N LYS A 48 -4.93 -3.88 0.78
CA LYS A 48 -5.32 -4.38 2.10
C LYS A 48 -4.19 -4.13 3.07
N ALA A 49 -4.54 -3.56 4.21
CA ALA A 49 -3.60 -3.24 5.26
C ALA A 49 -4.28 -3.32 6.62
N TRP A 50 -3.48 -3.39 7.66
CA TRP A 50 -3.95 -3.24 9.04
C TRP A 50 -2.92 -2.46 9.83
N ALA A 51 -3.37 -1.91 10.96
CA ALA A 51 -2.52 -1.17 11.85
C ALA A 51 -2.82 -1.50 13.31
N TYR A 52 -1.83 -1.33 14.16
CA TYR A 52 -1.97 -1.35 15.61
C TYR A 52 -1.35 -0.10 16.23
N GLY A 53 -1.63 0.18 17.50
CA GLY A 53 -1.37 1.47 18.14
C GLY A 53 0.09 1.81 18.44
N ARG A 54 1.02 1.57 17.51
CA ARG A 54 2.44 1.95 17.64
C ARG A 54 2.93 2.66 16.39
N ALA A 55 4.02 3.41 16.50
CA ALA A 55 4.64 4.12 15.38
C ALA A 55 5.05 3.20 14.21
N GLY A 56 5.43 1.94 14.48
CA GLY A 56 5.68 0.93 13.44
C GLY A 56 4.51 -0.02 13.21
N GLY A 57 3.28 0.44 13.49
CA GLY A 57 2.10 -0.39 13.57
C GLY A 57 1.47 -0.76 12.23
N LEU A 58 1.81 -0.04 11.15
CA LEU A 58 1.18 -0.23 9.84
C LEU A 58 1.79 -1.40 9.09
N GLN A 59 0.93 -2.31 8.64
CA GLN A 59 1.30 -3.54 7.94
C GLN A 59 0.47 -3.61 6.65
N LEU A 60 1.15 -3.76 5.52
CA LEU A 60 0.57 -3.73 4.19
C LEU A 60 0.55 -5.14 3.60
N ASP A 61 -0.62 -5.78 3.60
CA ASP A 61 -0.78 -7.19 3.26
C ASP A 61 -0.79 -7.45 1.77
N THR A 62 -1.55 -6.67 1.01
CA THR A 62 -1.80 -6.97 -0.40
C THR A 62 -1.99 -5.69 -1.17
N LEU A 63 -1.09 -5.43 -2.10
CA LEU A 63 -1.28 -4.45 -3.17
C LEU A 63 -1.59 -5.19 -4.46
N ARG A 64 -2.70 -4.83 -5.11
CA ARG A 64 -3.05 -5.33 -6.44
C ARG A 64 -3.42 -4.16 -7.33
N VAL A 65 -2.82 -4.10 -8.52
CA VAL A 65 -3.20 -3.16 -9.58
C VAL A 65 -3.44 -4.00 -10.83
N LEU A 66 -4.63 -3.87 -11.43
CA LEU A 66 -5.00 -4.69 -12.57
C LEU A 66 -4.29 -4.23 -13.86
N PRO A 67 -3.98 -5.16 -14.79
CA PRO A 67 -3.54 -4.81 -16.13
C PRO A 67 -4.59 -3.90 -16.81
N GLY A 68 -4.15 -2.78 -17.38
CA GLY A 68 -5.04 -1.78 -17.99
C GLY A 68 -5.54 -0.70 -17.02
N ALA A 69 -5.15 -0.74 -15.74
CA ALA A 69 -5.33 0.41 -14.87
C ALA A 69 -4.57 1.63 -15.41
N PRO A 70 -5.15 2.84 -15.34
CA PRO A 70 -4.47 4.05 -15.78
C PRO A 70 -3.16 4.26 -15.02
N ALA A 71 -2.22 4.93 -15.69
CA ALA A 71 -0.97 5.35 -15.09
C ALA A 71 -1.25 6.10 -13.78
N GLY A 72 -0.52 5.72 -12.73
CA GLY A 72 -0.60 6.40 -11.44
C GLY A 72 -1.61 5.81 -10.49
N CYS A 73 -2.43 4.84 -10.91
CA CYS A 73 -3.34 4.11 -10.02
C CYS A 73 -2.61 3.55 -8.78
N GLY A 74 -1.44 2.95 -8.98
CA GLY A 74 -0.60 2.47 -7.87
C GLY A 74 -0.10 3.60 -6.97
N ASP A 75 0.29 4.75 -7.53
CA ASP A 75 0.73 5.91 -6.76
C ASP A 75 -0.41 6.54 -5.95
N LEU A 76 -1.62 6.59 -6.51
CA LEU A 76 -2.83 7.01 -5.79
C LEU A 76 -3.12 6.08 -4.61
N ILE A 77 -3.02 4.76 -4.81
CA ILE A 77 -3.18 3.77 -3.73
C ILE A 77 -2.15 4.01 -2.63
N TRP A 78 -0.88 4.20 -2.99
CA TRP A 78 0.19 4.49 -2.02
C TRP A 78 -0.06 5.78 -1.25
N ALA A 79 -0.37 6.87 -1.96
CA ALA A 79 -0.62 8.17 -1.36
C ALA A 79 -1.82 8.10 -0.39
N ALA A 80 -2.92 7.50 -0.82
CA ALA A 80 -4.11 7.42 0.02
C ALA A 80 -3.91 6.47 1.23
N THR A 81 -3.18 5.37 1.07
CA THR A 81 -2.85 4.46 2.18
C THR A 81 -1.98 5.15 3.24
N MET A 82 -0.95 5.90 2.81
CA MET A 82 -0.08 6.61 3.74
C MET A 82 -0.78 7.82 4.39
N ALA A 83 -1.60 8.54 3.63
CA ALA A 83 -2.43 9.61 4.16
C ALA A 83 -3.36 9.09 5.26
N TRP A 84 -4.06 7.98 5.01
CA TRP A 84 -4.87 7.33 6.05
C TRP A 84 -4.05 6.95 7.28
N ALA A 85 -2.88 6.34 7.10
CA ALA A 85 -2.06 5.94 8.24
C ALA A 85 -1.62 7.13 9.10
N LEU A 86 -1.24 8.25 8.48
CA LEU A 86 -0.80 9.46 9.17
C LEU A 86 -1.95 10.21 9.84
N GLU A 87 -3.13 10.24 9.22
CA GLU A 87 -4.30 11.00 9.69
C GLU A 87 -5.13 10.22 10.73
N ALA A 88 -5.31 8.91 10.54
CA ALA A 88 -6.25 8.10 11.32
C ALA A 88 -5.58 7.20 12.37
N THR A 89 -4.24 7.10 12.36
CA THR A 89 -3.50 6.19 13.26
C THR A 89 -2.21 6.85 13.80
N PRO A 90 -1.63 6.35 14.90
CA PRO A 90 -0.31 6.80 15.36
C PRO A 90 0.85 6.26 14.52
N CYS A 91 0.59 5.53 13.42
CA CYS A 91 1.63 4.90 12.62
C CYS A 91 2.45 5.95 11.85
N ARG A 92 3.76 5.75 11.82
CA ARG A 92 4.76 6.55 11.09
C ARG A 92 5.66 5.69 10.20
N ARG A 93 5.72 4.38 10.44
CA ARG A 93 6.43 3.42 9.61
C ARG A 93 5.48 2.36 9.10
N ALA A 94 5.54 2.13 7.79
CA ALA A 94 4.85 1.08 7.06
C ALA A 94 5.76 -0.14 6.94
N ARG A 95 5.21 -1.33 7.08
CA ARG A 95 5.90 -2.60 6.81
C ARG A 95 5.19 -3.39 5.75
N LEU A 96 5.95 -4.06 4.91
CA LEU A 96 5.45 -5.01 3.91
C LEU A 96 6.40 -6.19 3.77
N LEU A 97 5.88 -7.32 3.34
CA LEU A 97 6.69 -8.48 2.96
C LEU A 97 6.70 -8.63 1.43
N ALA A 98 7.87 -8.53 0.82
CA ALA A 98 8.04 -8.91 -0.57
C ALA A 98 8.21 -10.44 -0.64
N ILE A 99 7.10 -11.14 -0.80
CA ILE A 99 7.04 -12.62 -0.85
C ILE A 99 7.99 -13.15 -1.92
N ARG A 100 8.73 -14.22 -1.58
CA ARG A 100 9.66 -14.90 -2.47
C ARG A 100 9.05 -16.21 -3.01
N ASP A 101 8.07 -16.09 -3.89
CA ASP A 101 7.49 -17.25 -4.59
C ASP A 101 8.37 -17.68 -5.78
N ASP A 102 8.85 -16.70 -6.56
CA ASP A 102 9.77 -16.86 -7.68
C ASP A 102 10.90 -15.82 -7.58
N ASP A 103 12.15 -16.23 -7.82
CA ASP A 103 13.32 -15.35 -7.64
C ASP A 103 13.31 -14.12 -8.55
N ARG A 104 12.83 -14.25 -9.80
CA ARG A 104 12.77 -13.15 -10.75
C ARG A 104 11.69 -12.15 -10.35
N GLN A 105 10.53 -12.66 -9.94
CA GLN A 105 9.43 -11.85 -9.42
C GLN A 105 9.83 -11.15 -8.11
N HIS A 106 10.48 -11.86 -7.19
CA HIS A 106 10.95 -11.35 -5.92
C HIS A 106 11.89 -10.15 -6.11
N ARG A 107 12.93 -10.28 -6.96
CA ARG A 107 13.85 -9.17 -7.27
C ARG A 107 13.13 -7.97 -7.88
N ARG A 108 12.12 -8.19 -8.72
CA ARG A 108 11.29 -7.11 -9.28
C ARG A 108 10.47 -6.41 -8.21
N LEU A 109 9.86 -7.15 -7.29
CA LEU A 109 9.08 -6.60 -6.18
C LEU A 109 9.97 -5.77 -5.23
N VAL A 110 11.12 -6.31 -4.84
CA VAL A 110 12.07 -5.58 -3.97
C VAL A 110 12.49 -4.26 -4.62
N ARG A 111 12.90 -4.28 -5.90
CA ARG A 111 13.24 -3.06 -6.64
C ARG A 111 12.07 -2.08 -6.73
N TYR A 112 10.86 -2.59 -6.95
CA TYR A 112 9.65 -1.77 -7.02
C TYR A 112 9.40 -1.05 -5.68
N PHE A 113 9.43 -1.76 -4.56
CA PHE A 113 9.20 -1.16 -3.25
C PHE A 113 10.35 -0.23 -2.83
N GLN A 114 11.60 -0.53 -3.19
CA GLN A 114 12.73 0.38 -3.03
C GLN A 114 12.50 1.71 -3.75
N ALA A 115 12.02 1.67 -5.00
CA ALA A 115 11.68 2.87 -5.75
C ALA A 115 10.50 3.66 -5.14
N LYS A 116 9.68 3.03 -4.30
CA LYS A 116 8.61 3.69 -3.54
C LYS A 116 9.08 4.28 -2.20
N GLY A 117 10.32 4.02 -1.78
CA GLY A 117 10.90 4.52 -0.53
C GLY A 117 11.00 3.49 0.60
N PHE A 118 10.79 2.20 0.31
CA PHE A 118 10.98 1.13 1.28
C PHE A 118 12.42 0.63 1.30
N GLN A 119 12.92 0.27 2.47
CA GLN A 119 14.24 -0.33 2.65
C GLN A 119 14.10 -1.76 3.14
N SER A 120 14.97 -2.64 2.62
CA SER A 120 15.12 -4.01 3.10
C SER A 120 15.68 -3.99 4.52
N VAL A 121 14.95 -4.56 5.48
CA VAL A 121 15.37 -4.62 6.88
C VAL A 121 15.82 -6.02 7.27
N ARG A 122 15.16 -7.04 6.74
CA ARG A 122 15.45 -8.43 7.08
C ARG A 122 14.97 -9.38 6.00
N ASP A 123 15.84 -10.28 5.56
CA ASP A 123 15.43 -11.46 4.81
C ASP A 123 14.79 -12.45 5.80
N VAL A 124 13.46 -12.63 5.70
CA VAL A 124 12.70 -13.56 6.53
C VAL A 124 12.88 -14.95 5.92
N GLN A 125 13.95 -15.62 6.35
CA GLN A 125 14.32 -16.98 5.96
C GLN A 125 13.73 -18.03 6.92
N ALA A 126 13.98 -19.31 6.66
CA ALA A 126 13.47 -20.45 7.42
C ALA A 126 14.09 -20.61 8.83
N ALA A 127 14.53 -19.54 9.50
CA ALA A 127 15.03 -19.61 10.87
C ALA A 127 13.88 -19.73 11.87
N LEU A 128 14.06 -20.51 12.95
CA LEU A 128 13.04 -20.71 14.01
C LEU A 128 12.56 -19.40 14.65
N LEU A 129 13.39 -18.36 14.63
CA LEU A 129 13.07 -17.01 15.13
C LEU A 129 12.13 -16.22 14.21
N ASP A 130 11.88 -16.70 12.99
CA ASP A 130 11.03 -16.05 11.99
C ASP A 130 9.60 -16.62 11.96
N LEU A 131 9.30 -17.61 12.80
CA LEU A 131 7.97 -18.20 12.93
C LEU A 131 6.85 -17.19 13.25
N PRO A 132 7.02 -16.23 14.18
CA PRO A 132 5.96 -15.24 14.45
C PRO A 132 5.70 -14.32 13.26
N LEU A 133 6.74 -13.96 12.49
CA LEU A 133 6.61 -13.14 11.28
C LEU A 133 5.97 -13.95 10.15
N ARG A 134 6.29 -15.23 10.02
CA ARG A 134 5.62 -16.14 9.07
C ARG A 134 4.16 -16.38 9.42
N MET A 135 3.78 -16.36 10.69
CA MET A 135 2.36 -16.42 11.07
C MET A 135 1.59 -15.16 10.68
N VAL A 136 2.23 -13.99 10.73
CA VAL A 136 1.62 -12.72 10.34
C VAL A 136 1.46 -12.62 8.82
N TRP A 137 2.46 -13.08 8.06
CA TRP A 137 2.54 -12.83 6.61
C TRP A 137 2.35 -14.08 5.72
N GLY A 138 2.29 -15.27 6.32
CA GLY A 138 2.03 -16.54 5.63
C GLY A 138 3.17 -17.10 4.78
N GLY A 139 4.32 -16.42 4.65
CA GLY A 139 5.40 -16.82 3.73
C GLY A 139 6.80 -16.34 4.11
N ALA A 140 7.79 -16.81 3.35
CA ALA A 140 9.18 -16.31 3.40
C ALA A 140 9.35 -15.18 2.38
N GLY A 141 10.21 -14.21 2.68
CA GLY A 141 10.40 -13.05 1.82
C GLY A 141 11.20 -11.94 2.46
N GLU A 142 11.32 -10.82 1.75
CA GLU A 142 12.08 -9.68 2.23
C GLU A 142 11.16 -8.76 3.03
N LEU A 143 11.38 -8.62 4.33
CA LEU A 143 10.67 -7.65 5.15
C LEU A 143 11.23 -6.26 4.87
N MET A 144 10.37 -5.39 4.37
CA MET A 144 10.72 -4.04 4.01
C MET A 144 9.97 -3.02 4.87
N VAL A 145 10.63 -1.92 5.19
CA VAL A 145 10.08 -0.84 6.02
C VAL A 145 10.24 0.49 5.30
N GLY A 146 9.20 1.31 5.33
CA GLY A 146 9.20 2.66 4.77
C GLY A 146 8.66 3.67 5.78
N ASP A 147 9.17 4.90 5.73
CA ASP A 147 8.57 6.02 6.46
C ASP A 147 7.30 6.47 5.74
N CYS A 148 6.18 6.58 6.47
CA CYS A 148 4.88 6.89 5.88
C CYS A 148 4.87 8.27 5.22
N ALA A 149 5.56 9.27 5.80
CA ALA A 149 5.59 10.61 5.25
C ALA A 149 6.44 10.67 3.98
N ALA A 150 7.62 10.05 3.97
CA ALA A 150 8.48 9.97 2.80
C ALA A 150 7.81 9.22 1.63
N VAL A 151 7.14 8.09 1.93
CA VAL A 151 6.40 7.32 0.92
C VAL A 151 5.22 8.13 0.39
N LEU A 152 4.49 8.85 1.26
CA LEU A 152 3.40 9.74 0.87
C LEU A 152 3.88 10.82 -0.09
N GLU A 153 4.95 11.53 0.26
CA GLU A 153 5.51 12.62 -0.54
C GLU A 153 5.90 12.13 -1.95
N GLY A 154 6.67 11.04 -2.02
CA GLY A 154 7.07 10.46 -3.30
C GLY A 154 5.87 9.97 -4.13
N ALA A 155 4.86 9.39 -3.47
CA ALA A 155 3.64 8.94 -4.15
C ALA A 155 2.81 10.11 -4.69
N LEU A 156 2.65 11.18 -3.92
CA LEU A 156 1.97 12.41 -4.35
C LEU A 156 2.68 13.06 -5.54
N GLY A 157 4.01 13.17 -5.49
CA GLY A 157 4.81 13.72 -6.59
C GLY A 157 4.58 12.96 -7.89
N ARG A 158 4.67 11.62 -7.84
CA ARG A 158 4.41 10.77 -9.02
C ARG A 158 2.95 10.84 -9.49
N TRP A 159 1.99 10.79 -8.57
CA TRP A 159 0.56 10.86 -8.89
C TRP A 159 0.19 12.16 -9.60
N ARG A 160 0.75 13.29 -9.15
CA ARG A 160 0.49 14.61 -9.73
C ARG A 160 1.28 14.85 -11.01
N ALA A 161 2.50 14.33 -11.14
CA ALA A 161 3.25 14.40 -12.39
C ALA A 161 2.54 13.70 -13.55
N GLN A 162 1.82 12.62 -13.27
CA GLN A 162 1.02 11.88 -14.26
C GLN A 162 -0.25 12.62 -14.73
N THR A 163 -0.49 13.83 -14.21
CA THR A 163 -1.58 14.74 -14.65
C THR A 163 -1.12 15.71 -15.74
N ALA A 164 0.19 15.89 -15.90
CA ALA A 164 0.78 16.87 -16.82
C ALA A 164 1.18 16.25 -18.18
N ALA A 165 0.81 15.00 -18.41
CA ALA A 165 1.06 14.24 -19.64
C ALA A 165 -0.26 13.78 -20.24
#